data_AF-A0A0Q7TS16-F1
#
_entry.id   AF-A0A0Q7TS16-F1
#
_cell.length_a   1.000
_cell.length_b   1.000
_cell.length_c   1.000
_cell.angle_alpha   90.00
_cell.angle_beta   90.00
_cell.angle_gamma   90.00
#
_symmetry.space_group_name_H-M   'P 1'
#
loop_
_entity.id
_entity.type
_entity.pdbx_description
1 polymer ?
#
loop_
_entity_poly.entity_id
_entity_poly.type
_entity_poly.pdbx_seq_one_letter_code
_entity_poly.pdbx_strand_id
1 'polypeptide(L)'
;MYLDVIWWLLARTDLSGIAKEMVIKSAIITLSSILEALLEISAGGIFASIKGVKPRLDRACENKWISEQERDSLKQLWDHRNNVHIRLLDTHEFNKYRPEHFNVPRQAFGVLMQNLKRWHERRESGEALK
;
A
#
# COMPACT_ATOMS: atom_id res chain seq x y z
N MET A 1 8.85 -6.81 -9.79
CA MET A 1 10.18 -7.43 -9.58
C MET A 1 10.64 -7.37 -8.12
N TYR A 2 10.84 -6.19 -7.50
CA TYR A 2 11.36 -6.14 -6.12
C TYR A 2 10.43 -6.76 -5.05
N LEU A 3 9.12 -6.45 -5.08
CA LEU A 3 8.14 -7.09 -4.18
C LEU A 3 8.05 -8.61 -4.39
N ASP A 4 8.30 -9.09 -5.61
CA ASP A 4 8.29 -10.52 -5.92
C ASP A 4 9.49 -11.23 -5.28
N VAL A 5 10.65 -10.57 -5.24
CA VAL A 5 11.84 -11.06 -4.52
C VAL A 5 11.61 -11.12 -3.02
N ILE A 6 10.99 -10.10 -2.43
CA ILE A 6 10.62 -10.10 -1.01
C ILE A 6 9.66 -11.26 -0.70
N TRP A 7 8.66 -11.48 -1.54
CA TRP A 7 7.75 -12.60 -1.41
C TRP A 7 8.45 -13.94 -1.51
N TRP A 8 9.34 -14.09 -2.48
CA TRP A 8 10.15 -15.29 -2.64
C TRP A 8 11.00 -15.56 -1.40
N LEU A 9 11.65 -14.53 -0.84
CA LEU A 9 12.40 -14.65 0.41
C LEU A 9 11.52 -15.10 1.58
N LEU A 10 10.33 -14.51 1.74
CA LEU A 10 9.42 -14.90 2.84
C LEU A 10 8.82 -16.30 2.68
N ALA A 11 8.63 -16.78 1.44
CA ALA A 11 7.97 -18.04 1.16
C ALA A 11 8.93 -19.22 0.97
N ARG A 12 10.18 -18.96 0.55
CA ARG A 12 11.15 -19.99 0.15
C ARG A 12 12.39 -20.04 1.02
N THR A 13 12.58 -19.08 1.92
CA THR A 13 13.69 -19.07 2.87
C THR A 13 13.16 -19.23 4.29
N ASP A 14 13.80 -20.10 5.07
CA ASP A 14 13.48 -20.25 6.50
C ASP A 14 14.04 -19.07 7.30
N LEU A 15 13.30 -17.96 7.29
CA LEU A 15 13.61 -16.75 8.04
C LEU A 15 12.87 -16.77 9.36
N SER A 16 13.57 -16.47 10.45
CA SER A 16 13.02 -16.37 11.78
C SER A 16 13.42 -15.06 12.49
N GLY A 17 12.64 -14.71 13.51
CA GLY A 17 12.83 -13.53 14.35
C GLY A 17 13.03 -12.22 13.58
N ILE A 18 14.04 -11.46 13.98
CA ILE A 18 14.30 -10.10 13.46
C ILE A 18 14.54 -10.11 11.95
N ALA A 19 15.22 -11.12 11.41
CA ALA A 19 15.49 -11.20 9.98
C ALA A 19 14.19 -11.27 9.16
N LYS A 20 13.22 -12.08 9.61
CA LYS A 20 11.89 -12.16 9.00
C LYS A 20 11.16 -10.82 9.07
N GLU A 21 11.20 -10.16 10.22
CA GLU A 21 10.55 -8.86 10.41
C GLU A 21 11.16 -7.77 9.55
N MET A 22 12.48 -7.75 9.33
CA MET A 22 13.12 -6.78 8.43
C MET A 22 12.65 -6.95 6.98
N VAL A 23 12.48 -8.19 6.53
CA VAL A 23 11.94 -8.46 5.18
C VAL A 23 10.49 -7.98 5.07
N ILE A 24 9.66 -8.20 6.10
CA ILE A 24 8.28 -7.70 6.13
C ILE A 24 8.25 -6.16 6.16
N LYS A 25 9.11 -5.52 6.98
CA LYS A 25 9.24 -4.05 7.01
C LYS A 25 9.59 -3.49 5.63
N SER A 26 10.55 -4.11 4.95
CA SER A 26 10.93 -3.72 3.58
C SER A 26 9.76 -3.82 2.60
N ALA A 27 8.93 -4.86 2.73
CA ALA A 27 7.70 -5.02 1.96
C ALA A 27 6.72 -3.86 2.20
N ILE A 28 6.49 -3.52 3.49
CA ILE A 28 5.58 -2.45 3.93
C ILE A 28 6.07 -1.10 3.39
N ILE A 29 7.36 -0.77 3.56
CA ILE A 29 7.94 0.49 3.06
C ILE A 29 7.71 0.60 1.56
N THR A 30 8.09 -0.45 0.82
CA THR A 30 8.01 -0.45 -0.64
C THR A 30 6.58 -0.28 -1.13
N LEU A 31 5.64 -1.09 -0.63
CA LEU A 31 4.25 -1.00 -1.04
C LEU A 31 3.65 0.35 -0.70
N SER A 32 3.98 0.90 0.47
CA SER A 32 3.52 2.23 0.89
C SER A 32 4.07 3.35 0.01
N SER A 33 5.35 3.27 -0.38
CA SER A 33 5.95 4.26 -1.30
C SER A 33 5.33 4.21 -2.69
N ILE A 34 5.02 3.01 -3.20
CA ILE A 34 4.32 2.86 -4.48
C ILE A 34 2.90 3.42 -4.36
N LEU A 35 2.19 3.12 -3.27
CA LEU A 35 0.86 3.66 -3.00
C LEU A 35 0.87 5.20 -2.98
N GLU A 36 1.81 5.80 -2.24
CA GLU A 36 1.97 7.25 -2.17
C GLU A 36 2.19 7.87 -3.56
N ALA A 37 3.13 7.31 -4.35
CA ALA A 37 3.40 7.76 -5.71
C ALA A 37 2.18 7.60 -6.63
N LEU A 38 1.45 6.48 -6.53
CA LEU A 38 0.25 6.22 -7.31
C LEU A 38 -0.82 7.27 -7.04
N LEU A 39 -1.05 7.58 -5.76
CA LEU A 39 -2.01 8.58 -5.31
C LEU A 39 -1.60 10.02 -5.68
N GLU A 40 -0.30 10.28 -5.81
CA GLU A 40 0.25 11.58 -6.25
C GLU A 40 0.07 11.78 -7.77
N ILE A 41 0.46 10.81 -8.59
CA ILE A 41 0.38 10.92 -10.06
C ILE A 41 -1.07 11.10 -10.53
N SER A 42 -2.00 10.45 -9.85
CA SER A 42 -3.44 10.54 -10.14
C SER A 42 -4.13 11.75 -9.48
N ALA A 43 -3.39 12.59 -8.75
CA ALA A 43 -3.90 13.82 -8.14
C ALA A 43 -4.30 14.90 -9.16
N GLY A 44 -3.98 14.73 -10.45
CA GLY A 44 -4.52 15.53 -11.56
C GLY A 44 -6.03 15.37 -11.81
N GLY A 45 -6.81 14.88 -10.84
CA GLY A 45 -8.27 14.90 -10.84
C GLY A 45 -8.95 13.78 -10.04
N ILE A 46 -8.34 12.61 -9.89
CA ILE A 46 -9.03 11.40 -9.38
C ILE A 46 -9.01 11.32 -7.85
N PHE A 47 -7.82 11.44 -7.27
CA PHE A 47 -7.60 11.47 -5.82
C PHE A 47 -7.09 12.82 -5.36
N ALA A 48 -7.34 13.87 -6.15
CA ALA A 48 -6.91 15.23 -5.89
C ALA A 48 -7.25 15.57 -4.44
N SER A 49 -6.23 15.68 -3.58
CA SER A 49 -6.31 16.12 -2.18
C SER A 49 -4.96 16.72 -1.83
N ILE A 50 -5.02 17.91 -1.23
CA ILE A 50 -3.84 18.66 -0.77
C ILE A 50 -3.16 17.95 0.41
N LYS A 51 -3.85 17.01 1.07
CA LYS A 51 -3.42 16.43 2.35
C LYS A 51 -3.17 14.92 2.22
N GLY A 52 -1.92 14.50 2.38
CA GLY A 52 -1.43 13.17 2.79
C GLY A 52 -2.02 11.91 2.11
N VAL A 53 -1.52 10.72 2.49
CA VAL A 53 -2.03 9.44 1.93
C VAL A 53 -3.44 9.11 2.45
N LYS A 54 -3.70 9.22 3.75
CA LYS A 54 -5.00 8.83 4.34
C LYS A 54 -6.20 9.59 3.74
N PRO A 55 -6.18 10.94 3.61
CA PRO A 55 -7.31 11.66 3.01
C PRO A 55 -7.48 11.37 1.51
N ARG A 56 -6.42 11.01 0.79
CA ARG A 56 -6.54 10.55 -0.61
C ARG A 56 -7.22 9.19 -0.70
N LEU A 57 -6.95 8.29 0.24
CA LEU A 57 -7.66 7.01 0.36
C LEU A 57 -9.14 7.22 0.73
N ASP A 58 -9.45 8.19 1.58
CA ASP A 58 -10.84 8.57 1.87
C ASP A 58 -11.57 8.99 0.60
N ARG A 59 -10.97 9.88 -0.20
CA ARG A 59 -11.55 10.29 -1.49
C ARG A 59 -11.66 9.14 -2.48
N ALA A 60 -10.67 8.24 -2.53
CA ALA A 60 -10.75 7.05 -3.37
C ALA A 60 -11.97 6.19 -3.00
N CYS A 61 -12.25 6.04 -1.71
CA CYS A 61 -13.41 5.32 -1.21
C CYS A 61 -14.73 6.06 -1.51
N GLU A 62 -14.79 7.38 -1.26
CA GLU A 62 -15.95 8.24 -1.57
C GLU A 62 -16.32 8.19 -3.06
N ASN A 63 -15.30 8.21 -3.93
CA ASN A 63 -15.42 8.11 -5.38
C ASN A 63 -15.60 6.65 -5.87
N LYS A 64 -15.79 5.68 -4.97
CA LYS A 64 -16.04 4.26 -5.27
C LYS A 64 -14.92 3.56 -6.06
N TRP A 65 -13.68 4.02 -5.94
CA TRP A 65 -12.52 3.34 -6.51
C TRP A 65 -12.10 2.13 -5.70
N ILE A 66 -12.40 2.14 -4.41
CA ILE A 66 -12.12 1.07 -3.46
C ILE A 66 -13.26 1.00 -2.44
N SER A 67 -13.42 -0.15 -1.80
CA SER A 67 -14.36 -0.34 -0.68
C SER A 67 -13.82 0.25 0.63
N GLU A 68 -14.68 0.40 1.64
CA GLU A 68 -14.27 0.84 2.98
C GLU A 68 -13.23 -0.10 3.60
N GLN A 69 -13.40 -1.41 3.40
CA GLN A 69 -12.45 -2.42 3.88
C GLN A 69 -11.08 -2.28 3.23
N GLU A 70 -11.04 -2.03 1.91
CA GLU A 70 -9.80 -1.79 1.17
C GLU A 70 -9.13 -0.50 1.61
N ARG A 71 -9.90 0.59 1.79
CA ARG A 71 -9.42 1.86 2.34
C ARG A 71 -8.78 1.65 3.70
N ASP A 72 -9.45 0.95 4.61
CA ASP A 72 -8.95 0.75 5.97
C ASP A 72 -7.68 -0.10 6.00
N SER A 73 -7.61 -1.12 5.14
CA SER A 73 -6.41 -1.93 4.96
C SER A 73 -5.23 -1.09 4.45
N LEU A 74 -5.46 -0.21 3.46
CA LEU A 74 -4.42 0.69 2.94
C LEU A 74 -4.02 1.78 3.95
N LYS A 75 -4.94 2.24 4.80
CA LYS A 75 -4.63 3.14 5.92
C LYS A 75 -3.77 2.45 6.98
N GLN A 76 -4.08 1.20 7.32
CA GLN A 76 -3.26 0.39 8.24
C GLN A 76 -1.84 0.18 7.69
N LEU A 77 -1.70 -0.10 6.40
CA LEU A 77 -0.39 -0.17 5.75
C LEU A 77 0.41 1.14 5.96
N TRP A 78 -0.23 2.28 5.73
CA TRP A 78 0.39 3.59 5.93
C TRP A 78 0.80 3.83 7.38
N ASP A 79 -0.03 3.39 8.33
CA ASP A 79 0.30 3.46 9.76
C ASP A 79 1.49 2.57 10.11
N HIS A 80 1.54 1.35 9.57
CA HIS A 80 2.71 0.49 9.74
C HIS A 80 3.98 1.14 9.19
N ARG A 81 3.92 1.76 7.99
CA ARG A 81 5.05 2.49 7.39
C ARG A 81 5.54 3.63 8.27
N ASN A 82 4.64 4.43 8.84
CA ASN A 82 5.02 5.54 9.73
C ASN A 82 5.62 5.07 11.06
N ASN A 83 5.44 3.79 11.42
CA ASN A 83 6.05 3.18 12.60
C ASN A 83 7.40 2.49 12.31
N VAL A 84 7.92 2.55 11.07
CA VAL A 84 9.20 1.91 10.68
C VAL A 84 10.45 2.75 11.07
N HIS A 85 10.33 3.80 11.88
CA HIS A 85 11.46 4.65 12.22
C HIS A 85 12.56 3.93 13.02
N ILE A 86 13.81 4.06 12.54
CA ILE A 86 15.06 3.42 13.02
C ILE A 86 15.43 3.80 14.47
N ARG A 87 14.76 4.77 15.11
CA ARG A 87 15.05 5.21 16.48
C ARG A 87 13.78 5.53 17.27
N LEU A 88 13.23 4.51 17.91
CA LEU A 88 12.54 4.64 19.19
C LEU A 88 13.42 3.92 20.21
N LEU A 89 14.38 4.66 20.79
CA LEU A 89 15.45 4.14 21.65
C LEU A 89 14.95 3.37 22.89
N ASP A 90 13.65 3.48 23.21
CA ASP A 90 13.03 2.84 24.38
C ASP A 90 12.13 1.64 24.05
N THR A 91 12.10 1.14 22.80
CA THR A 91 11.25 -0.02 22.47
C THR A 91 11.98 -1.13 21.74
N HIS A 92 11.80 -2.36 22.22
CA HIS A 92 12.29 -3.55 21.51
C HIS A 92 11.52 -3.70 20.19
N GLU A 93 12.22 -3.85 19.06
CA GLU A 93 11.61 -3.91 17.72
C GLU A 93 11.07 -5.30 17.32
N PHE A 94 11.13 -6.27 18.22
CA PHE A 94 10.68 -7.64 17.99
C PHE A 94 9.16 -7.80 18.13
N ASN A 95 8.58 -8.71 17.35
CA ASN A 95 7.17 -9.06 17.27
C ASN A 95 6.24 -7.90 16.85
N LYS A 96 6.76 -6.91 16.10
CA LYS A 96 5.98 -5.76 15.64
C LYS A 96 5.41 -5.95 14.23
N TYR A 97 6.05 -6.77 13.40
CA TYR A 97 5.70 -6.92 12.00
C TYR A 97 5.32 -8.35 11.66
N ARG A 98 4.14 -8.52 11.07
CA ARG A 98 3.60 -9.82 10.67
C ARG A 98 3.24 -9.83 9.19
N PRO A 99 3.22 -11.00 8.52
CA PRO A 99 2.89 -11.08 7.09
C PRO A 99 1.54 -10.44 6.74
N GLU A 100 0.57 -10.49 7.66
CA GLU A 100 -0.77 -9.94 7.46
C GLU A 100 -0.75 -8.42 7.28
N HIS A 101 0.22 -7.72 7.91
CA HIS A 101 0.41 -6.27 7.79
C HIS A 101 0.77 -5.83 6.36
N PHE A 102 1.11 -6.77 5.49
CA PHE A 102 1.42 -6.54 4.09
C PHE A 102 0.49 -7.31 3.13
N ASN A 103 0.10 -8.55 3.47
CA ASN A 103 -0.71 -9.39 2.58
C ASN A 103 -2.10 -8.80 2.32
N VAL A 104 -2.79 -8.34 3.37
CA VAL A 104 -4.13 -7.78 3.24
C VAL A 104 -4.09 -6.45 2.46
N PRO A 105 -3.22 -5.48 2.80
CA PRO A 105 -3.09 -4.26 2.01
C PRO A 105 -2.63 -4.49 0.56
N ARG A 106 -1.83 -5.53 0.28
CA ARG A 106 -1.43 -5.89 -1.09
C ARG A 106 -2.64 -6.24 -1.95
N GLN A 107 -3.62 -6.95 -1.41
CA GLN A 107 -4.85 -7.29 -2.13
C GLN A 107 -5.65 -6.02 -2.45
N ALA A 108 -5.86 -5.16 -1.46
CA ALA A 108 -6.54 -3.87 -1.64
C ALA A 108 -5.81 -2.98 -2.67
N PHE A 109 -4.47 -2.95 -2.63
CA PHE A 109 -3.66 -2.25 -3.62
C PHE A 109 -3.86 -2.81 -5.04
N GLY A 110 -3.98 -4.13 -5.17
CA GLY A 110 -4.30 -4.79 -6.44
C GLY A 110 -5.63 -4.33 -7.03
N VAL A 111 -6.67 -4.18 -6.20
CA VAL A 111 -7.98 -3.66 -6.63
C VAL A 111 -7.86 -2.22 -7.14
N LEU A 112 -7.20 -1.35 -6.37
CA LEU A 112 -6.97 0.04 -6.76
C LEU A 112 -6.24 0.14 -8.11
N MET A 113 -5.19 -0.65 -8.31
CA MET A 113 -4.43 -0.70 -9.56
C MET A 113 -5.28 -1.18 -10.74
N GLN A 114 -6.12 -2.20 -10.55
CA GLN A 114 -7.03 -2.68 -11.60
C GLN A 114 -8.04 -1.61 -12.00
N ASN A 115 -8.61 -0.89 -11.03
CA ASN A 115 -9.57 0.16 -11.29
C ASN A 115 -8.92 1.34 -12.03
N LEU A 116 -7.68 1.72 -11.67
CA LEU A 116 -6.90 2.71 -12.40
C LEU A 116 -6.58 2.27 -13.84
N LYS A 117 -6.21 1.01 -14.03
CA LYS A 117 -5.97 0.46 -15.38
C LYS A 117 -7.22 0.55 -16.24
N ARG A 118 -8.38 0.11 -15.72
CA ARG A 118 -9.67 0.18 -16.42
C ARG A 118 -10.09 1.61 -16.74
N TRP A 119 -9.75 2.57 -15.87
CA TRP A 119 -10.00 3.98 -16.15
C TRP A 119 -9.11 4.51 -17.28
N HIS A 120 -7.83 4.15 -17.26
CA HIS A 120 -6.89 4.56 -18.30
C HIS A 120 -7.29 4.01 -19.68
N GLU A 121 -7.63 2.72 -19.75
CA GLU A 121 -8.11 2.05 -20.98
C GLU A 121 -9.39 2.73 -21.53
N ARG A 122 -10.33 3.11 -20.66
CA ARG A 122 -11.55 3.83 -21.05
C ARG A 122 -11.26 5.23 -21.58
N ARG A 123 -10.28 5.94 -20.98
CA ARG A 123 -9.82 7.24 -21.47
C ARG A 123 -9.23 7.17 -22.87
N GLU A 124 -8.41 6.17 -23.13
CA GLU A 124 -7.80 5.98 -24.46
C GLU A 124 -8.84 5.58 -25.52
N SER A 125 -9.88 4.84 -25.10
CA SER A 125 -10.97 4.41 -25.97
C SER A 125 -12.02 5.49 -26.26
N GLY A 126 -11.94 6.66 -25.61
CA GLY A 126 -12.89 7.77 -25.80
C GLY A 126 -14.28 7.55 -25.18
N GLU A 127 -14.43 6.55 -24.31
CA GLU A 127 -15.70 6.30 -23.61
C GLU A 127 -15.95 7.37 -22.53
N ALA A 128 -17.20 7.78 -22.37
CA ALA A 128 -17.58 8.76 -21.35
C ALA A 128 -17.25 8.25 -19.94
N LEU A 129 -16.36 8.95 -19.25
CA LEU A 129 -16.01 8.71 -17.85
C LEU A 129 -17.22 9.05 -16.96
N LYS A 130 -17.89 8.03 -16.41
CA LYS A 130 -18.86 8.19 -15.31
C LYS A 130 -18.15 8.00 -13.97
#